data_AF-A0A258LYR8-F1
#
_entry.id   AF-A0A258LYR8-F1
#
_cell.length_a   1.000
_cell.length_b   1.000
_cell.length_c   1.000
_cell.angle_alpha   90.00
_cell.angle_beta   90.00
_cell.angle_gamma   90.00
#
_symmetry.space_group_name_H-M   'P 1'
#
loop_
_entity.id
_entity.type
_entity.pdbx_description
1 polymer ?
#
loop_
_entity_poly.entity_id
_entity_poly.type
_entity_poly.pdbx_seq_one_letter_code
_entity_poly.pdbx_strand_id
1 'polypeptide(L)'
;MRYQSTRGNSPQQSFLEILLGGLAPDGGLYLPTEYPQVTKEQLDSWRGLSYADLAYEVLSLYCDDIPEADLRALLRKTYTEQVYCNGRTEDKAKDITPLHWLGEEQGTRIGLLSLSNGPTLAFKDMAMQLLGNLFEYALKK
;
A
#
# COMPACT_ATOMS: atom_id res chain seq x y z
N MET A 1 7.14 -4.60 14.52
CA MET A 1 7.48 -3.28 13.99
C MET A 1 7.08 -2.23 15.02
N ARG A 2 7.92 -1.22 15.23
CA ARG A 2 7.60 -0.07 16.09
C ARG A 2 7.76 1.22 15.29
N TYR A 3 6.99 2.23 15.66
CA TYR A 3 6.96 3.54 15.03
C TYR A 3 7.34 4.62 16.02
N GLN A 4 8.19 5.55 15.61
CA GLN A 4 8.64 6.69 16.41
C GLN A 4 8.18 8.01 15.80
N SER A 5 7.94 9.02 16.64
CA SER A 5 7.71 10.37 16.15
C SER A 5 8.98 10.96 15.54
N THR A 6 8.84 11.70 14.45
CA THR A 6 9.92 12.52 13.86
C THR A 6 10.46 13.59 14.81
N ARG A 7 9.72 13.93 15.88
CA ARG A 7 10.17 14.88 16.92
C ARG A 7 10.75 14.21 18.16
N GLY A 8 10.69 12.88 18.23
CA GLY A 8 11.33 12.07 19.28
C GLY A 8 10.74 12.16 20.67
N ASN A 9 9.66 12.92 20.88
CA ASN A 9 9.09 13.22 22.21
C ASN A 9 7.78 12.47 22.48
N SER A 10 7.55 11.37 21.76
CA SER A 10 6.37 10.51 21.92
C SER A 10 6.79 9.05 22.08
N PRO A 11 6.08 8.24 22.90
CA PRO A 11 6.34 6.81 23.01
C PRO A 11 6.27 6.13 21.64
N GLN A 12 7.09 5.09 21.44
CA GLN A 12 6.96 4.28 20.25
C GLN A 12 5.62 3.54 20.25
N GLN A 13 5.00 3.43 19.08
CA GLN A 13 3.69 2.80 18.89
C GLN A 13 3.75 1.67 17.84
N SER A 14 2.77 0.78 17.86
CA SER A 14 2.51 -0.25 16.85
C SER A 14 1.76 0.34 15.65
N PHE A 15 1.60 -0.42 14.57
CA PHE A 15 0.94 0.06 13.35
C PHE A 15 -0.53 0.44 13.60
N LEU A 16 -1.29 -0.43 14.30
CA LEU A 16 -2.69 -0.17 14.62
C LEU A 16 -2.87 1.02 15.57
N GLU A 17 -1.94 1.24 16.51
CA GLU A 17 -1.97 2.40 17.40
C GLU A 17 -1.81 3.71 16.61
N ILE A 18 -0.87 3.76 15.65
CA ILE A 18 -0.64 4.98 14.84
C ILE A 18 -1.70 5.18 13.76
N LEU A 19 -2.32 4.10 13.28
CA LEU A 19 -3.38 4.13 12.25
C LEU A 19 -4.53 5.06 12.65
N LEU A 20 -4.95 4.99 13.91
CA LEU A 20 -6.04 5.79 14.46
C LEU A 20 -5.57 7.14 15.02
N GLY A 21 -4.32 7.21 15.48
CA GLY A 21 -3.75 8.40 16.12
C GLY A 21 -3.49 9.57 15.17
N GLY A 22 -3.25 9.31 13.88
CA GLY A 22 -2.92 10.34 12.90
C GLY A 22 -1.57 11.00 13.20
N LEU A 23 -1.57 12.17 13.83
CA LEU A 23 -0.34 12.86 14.26
C LEU A 23 0.15 12.32 15.61
N ALA A 24 1.46 12.30 15.81
CA ALA A 24 2.02 12.02 17.12
C ALA A 24 1.63 13.13 18.12
N PRO A 25 1.52 12.85 19.44
CA PRO A 25 1.15 13.83 20.45
C PRO A 25 2.04 15.09 20.48
N ASP A 26 3.31 14.95 20.08
CA ASP A 26 4.26 16.05 19.96
C ASP A 26 4.13 16.87 18.66
N GLY A 27 3.13 16.57 17.81
CA GLY A 27 2.89 17.18 16.51
C GLY A 27 3.81 16.68 15.39
N GLY A 28 4.59 15.63 15.65
CA GLY A 28 5.40 14.93 14.65
C GLY A 28 4.60 13.93 13.82
N LEU A 29 5.31 13.27 12.90
CA LEU A 29 4.79 12.16 12.10
C LEU A 29 5.40 10.86 12.59
N TYR A 30 4.66 9.76 12.51
CA TYR A 30 5.20 8.44 12.80
C TYR A 30 5.98 7.90 11.62
N LEU A 31 7.19 7.42 11.88
CA LEU A 31 8.03 6.65 10.95
C LEU A 31 8.44 5.33 11.61
N PRO A 32 8.62 4.24 10.85
CA PRO A 32 9.10 3.00 11.42
C PRO A 32 10.52 3.22 11.99
N THR A 33 10.86 2.54 13.07
CA THR A 33 12.19 2.66 13.71
C THR A 33 13.32 2.18 12.82
N GLU A 34 13.01 1.34 11.82
CA GLU A 34 13.91 0.85 10.80
C GLU A 34 13.15 0.59 9.49
N TYR A 35 13.86 0.61 8.37
CA TYR A 35 13.27 0.22 7.08
C TYR A 35 13.58 -1.25 6.81
N PRO A 36 12.55 -2.13 6.72
CA PRO A 36 12.73 -3.53 6.38
C PRO A 36 13.46 -3.68 5.04
N GLN A 37 14.38 -4.64 4.98
CA GLN A 37 15.14 -4.92 3.77
C GLN A 37 14.50 -6.08 3.01
N VAL A 38 14.40 -5.93 1.69
CA VAL A 38 13.91 -6.98 0.79
C VAL A 38 15.13 -7.55 0.06
N THR A 39 15.38 -8.84 0.26
CA THR A 39 16.47 -9.56 -0.42
C THR A 39 16.18 -9.68 -1.91
N LYS A 40 17.21 -9.97 -2.70
CA LYS A 40 17.05 -10.23 -4.13
C LYS A 40 16.13 -11.43 -4.37
N GLU A 41 16.28 -12.48 -3.57
CA GLU A 41 15.49 -13.71 -3.64
C GLU A 41 14.00 -13.43 -3.38
N GLN A 42 13.70 -12.63 -2.35
CA GLN A 42 12.32 -12.18 -2.09
C GLN A 42 11.79 -11.36 -3.26
N LEU A 43 12.55 -10.37 -3.72
CA LEU A 43 12.13 -9.48 -4.81
C LEU A 43 11.85 -10.26 -6.11
N ASP A 44 12.68 -11.24 -6.43
CA ASP A 44 12.49 -12.13 -7.58
C ASP A 44 11.24 -13.00 -7.42
N SER A 45 10.97 -13.50 -6.20
CA SER A 45 9.75 -14.26 -5.89
C SER A 45 8.47 -13.43 -6.03
N TRP A 46 8.56 -12.12 -5.79
CA TRP A 46 7.41 -11.21 -5.83
C TRP A 46 6.99 -10.79 -7.24
N ARG A 47 7.84 -10.98 -8.25
CA ARG A 47 7.62 -10.52 -9.63
C ARG A 47 6.34 -11.08 -10.27
N GLY A 48 5.90 -12.27 -9.85
CA GLY A 48 4.71 -12.93 -10.40
C GLY A 48 3.43 -12.72 -9.59
N LEU A 49 3.47 -11.95 -8.49
CA LEU A 49 2.34 -11.79 -7.60
C LEU A 49 1.25 -10.89 -8.20
N SER A 50 0.01 -11.13 -7.78
CA SER A 50 -1.08 -10.17 -8.00
C SER A 50 -0.81 -8.88 -7.22
N TYR A 51 -1.46 -7.77 -7.60
CA TYR A 51 -1.32 -6.51 -6.87
C TYR A 51 -1.64 -6.67 -5.37
N ALA A 52 -2.73 -7.38 -5.05
CA ALA A 52 -3.15 -7.60 -3.66
C ALA A 52 -2.16 -8.45 -2.87
N ASP A 53 -1.57 -9.49 -3.48
CA ASP A 53 -0.57 -10.34 -2.81
C ASP A 53 0.77 -9.60 -2.67
N LEU A 54 1.19 -8.81 -3.66
CA LEU A 54 2.38 -7.94 -3.54
C LEU A 54 2.18 -6.89 -2.44
N ALA A 55 0.99 -6.28 -2.37
CA ALA A 55 0.66 -5.34 -1.30
C ALA A 55 0.72 -6.01 0.08
N TYR A 56 0.39 -7.30 0.18
CA TYR A 56 0.55 -8.07 1.41
C TYR A 56 2.01 -8.24 1.78
N GLU A 57 2.84 -8.72 0.84
CA GLU A 57 4.26 -8.94 1.08
C GLU A 57 4.93 -7.64 1.57
N VAL A 58 4.64 -6.50 0.93
CA VAL A 58 5.18 -5.20 1.34
C VAL A 58 4.61 -4.75 2.69
N LEU A 59 3.29 -4.77 2.89
CA LEU A 59 2.66 -4.22 4.10
C LEU A 59 2.96 -5.07 5.34
N SER A 60 3.12 -6.39 5.19
CA SER A 60 3.49 -7.30 6.28
C SER A 60 4.84 -6.99 6.91
N LEU A 61 5.76 -6.34 6.17
CA LEU A 61 7.04 -5.87 6.70
C LEU A 61 6.88 -4.69 7.67
N TYR A 62 5.77 -3.95 7.56
CA TYR A 62 5.48 -2.75 8.34
C TYR A 62 4.41 -2.97 9.40
N CYS A 63 3.59 -4.02 9.27
CA CYS A 63 2.46 -4.32 10.15
C CYS A 63 2.54 -5.77 10.64
N ASP A 64 2.95 -5.95 11.90
CA ASP A 64 3.06 -7.24 12.58
C ASP A 64 2.02 -7.44 13.70
N ASP A 65 1.07 -6.50 13.81
CA ASP A 65 -0.01 -6.48 14.80
C ASP A 65 -1.41 -6.77 14.19
N ILE A 66 -1.47 -7.07 12.89
CA ILE A 66 -2.63 -7.65 12.20
C ILE A 66 -2.30 -9.10 11.81
N PRO A 67 -3.12 -10.09 12.18
CA PRO A 67 -2.90 -11.48 11.76
C PRO A 67 -2.84 -11.62 10.23
N GLU A 68 -1.96 -12.49 9.73
CA GLU A 68 -1.73 -12.70 8.29
C GLU A 68 -3.05 -12.92 7.51
N ALA A 69 -3.92 -13.78 8.02
CA ALA A 69 -5.18 -14.12 7.37
C ALA A 69 -6.08 -12.88 7.19
N ASP A 70 -6.11 -12.00 8.20
CA ASP A 70 -6.91 -10.77 8.18
C ASP A 70 -6.29 -9.76 7.22
N LEU A 71 -4.97 -9.58 7.25
CA LEU A 71 -4.26 -8.64 6.38
C LEU A 71 -4.43 -9.02 4.90
N ARG A 72 -4.26 -10.31 4.56
CA ARG A 72 -4.52 -10.82 3.21
C ARG A 72 -5.96 -10.58 2.77
N ALA A 73 -6.93 -10.84 3.66
CA ALA A 73 -8.35 -10.64 3.36
C ALA A 73 -8.66 -9.15 3.09
N LEU A 74 -8.13 -8.24 3.89
CA LEU A 74 -8.30 -6.79 3.72
C LEU A 74 -7.73 -6.31 2.38
N LEU A 75 -6.53 -6.77 2.01
CA LEU A 75 -5.88 -6.36 0.77
C LEU A 75 -6.58 -6.92 -0.48
N ARG A 76 -7.05 -8.18 -0.43
CA ARG A 76 -7.85 -8.78 -1.50
C ARG A 76 -9.24 -8.16 -1.62
N LYS A 77 -9.84 -7.70 -0.52
CA LYS A 77 -11.07 -6.89 -0.54
C LYS A 77 -10.83 -5.51 -1.15
N THR A 78 -9.65 -4.93 -0.96
CA THR A 78 -9.31 -3.57 -1.38
C THR A 78 -8.97 -3.48 -2.86
N TYR A 79 -8.00 -4.27 -3.31
CA TYR A 79 -7.41 -4.17 -4.64
C TYR A 79 -8.05 -5.15 -5.62
N THR A 80 -9.24 -4.79 -6.10
CA THR A 80 -10.03 -5.63 -7.02
C THR A 80 -10.27 -4.94 -8.36
N GLU A 81 -10.53 -5.74 -9.39
CA GLU A 81 -10.94 -5.28 -10.72
C GLU A 81 -12.16 -4.36 -10.66
N GLN A 82 -13.12 -4.68 -9.78
CA GLN A 82 -14.37 -3.93 -9.65
C GLN A 82 -14.16 -2.53 -9.07
N VAL A 83 -13.21 -2.36 -8.15
CA VAL A 83 -12.89 -1.07 -7.53
C VAL A 83 -12.04 -0.21 -8.47
N TYR A 84 -11.11 -0.84 -9.21
CA TYR A 84 -10.16 -0.17 -10.10
C TYR A 84 -10.53 -0.37 -11.58
N CYS A 85 -11.82 -0.28 -11.90
CA CYS A 85 -12.36 -0.56 -13.23
C CYS A 85 -12.28 0.62 -14.22
N ASN A 86 -11.90 1.82 -13.78
CA ASN A 86 -11.88 3.02 -14.62
C ASN A 86 -10.59 3.19 -15.43
N GLY A 87 -9.90 2.08 -15.73
CA GLY A 87 -8.73 2.05 -16.61
C GLY A 87 -9.10 2.28 -18.08
N ARG A 88 -8.10 2.25 -18.96
CA ARG A 88 -8.32 2.38 -20.41
C ARG A 88 -8.87 1.07 -21.00
N THR A 89 -9.46 1.14 -22.19
CA THR A 89 -10.09 -0.03 -22.85
C THR A 89 -9.11 -1.19 -23.05
N GLU A 90 -7.84 -0.88 -23.31
CA GLU A 90 -6.75 -1.83 -23.49
C GLU A 90 -6.17 -2.39 -22.18
N ASP A 91 -6.52 -1.79 -21.03
CA ASP A 91 -6.02 -2.19 -19.73
C ASP A 91 -6.69 -3.44 -19.18
N LYS A 92 -5.90 -4.23 -18.46
CA LYS A 92 -6.43 -5.30 -17.62
C LYS A 92 -6.65 -4.72 -16.23
N ALA A 93 -7.91 -4.50 -15.86
CA ALA A 93 -8.28 -3.98 -14.54
C ALA A 93 -7.66 -4.78 -13.37
N LYS A 94 -7.39 -6.08 -13.58
CA LYS A 94 -6.77 -6.97 -12.58
C LYS A 94 -5.35 -6.59 -12.18
N ASP A 95 -4.68 -5.82 -13.03
CA ASP A 95 -3.34 -5.34 -12.75
C ASP A 95 -3.39 -4.15 -11.77
N ILE A 96 -4.58 -3.58 -11.52
CA ILE A 96 -4.91 -2.44 -10.64
C ILE A 96 -4.24 -1.14 -11.09
N THR A 97 -2.91 -1.15 -11.22
CA THR A 97 -2.07 -0.07 -11.73
C THR A 97 -1.30 -0.50 -12.98
N PRO A 98 -1.95 -0.65 -14.15
CA PRO A 98 -1.27 -1.08 -15.37
C PRO A 98 -0.21 -0.07 -15.81
N LEU A 99 0.88 -0.58 -16.42
CA LEU A 99 1.99 0.22 -16.96
C LEU A 99 1.84 0.39 -18.48
N HIS A 100 1.71 1.63 -18.92
CA HIS A 100 1.61 2.00 -20.34
C HIS A 100 2.95 2.48 -20.86
N TRP A 101 3.57 1.73 -21.78
CA TRP A 101 4.78 2.19 -22.46
C TRP A 101 4.43 3.21 -23.56
N LEU A 102 5.04 4.40 -23.48
CA LEU A 102 4.80 5.49 -24.43
C LEU A 102 5.78 5.46 -25.60
N GLY A 103 7.00 4.98 -25.38
CA GLY A 103 8.05 4.96 -26.39
C GLY A 103 9.45 5.03 -25.77
N GLU A 104 10.40 5.52 -26.56
CA GLU A 104 11.79 5.72 -26.15
C GLU A 104 12.21 7.17 -26.45
N GLU A 105 12.80 7.82 -25.45
CA GLU A 105 13.37 9.16 -25.56
C GLU A 105 14.83 9.11 -25.11
N GLN A 106 15.74 9.54 -25.99
CA GLN A 106 17.19 9.56 -25.70
C GLN A 106 17.75 8.22 -25.20
N GLY A 107 17.30 7.09 -25.77
CA GLY A 107 17.73 5.75 -25.35
C GLY A 107 17.02 5.22 -24.10
N THR A 108 16.05 5.96 -23.55
CA THR A 108 15.34 5.60 -22.32
C THR A 108 13.87 5.30 -22.61
N ARG A 109 13.40 4.13 -22.21
CA ARG A 109 11.99 3.76 -22.33
C ARG A 109 11.15 4.57 -21.33
N ILE A 110 10.10 5.22 -21.82
CA ILE A 110 9.18 6.03 -21.03
C ILE A 110 7.86 5.28 -20.87
N GLY A 111 7.32 5.28 -19.67
CA GLY A 111 6.02 4.68 -19.37
C GLY A 111 5.22 5.44 -18.32
N LEU A 112 3.91 5.25 -18.33
CA LEU A 112 2.97 5.79 -17.35
C LEU A 112 2.44 4.65 -16.48
N LEU A 113 2.62 4.77 -15.17
CA LEU A 113 1.95 3.91 -14.20
C LEU A 113 0.57 4.50 -13.90
N SER A 114 -0.49 3.82 -14.32
CA SER A 114 -1.86 4.32 -14.19
C SER A 114 -2.38 4.14 -12.76
N LEU A 115 -2.30 5.19 -11.95
CA LEU A 115 -2.78 5.19 -10.55
C LEU A 115 -4.20 5.73 -10.40
N SER A 116 -4.82 6.23 -11.49
CA SER A 116 -6.09 6.95 -11.48
C SER A 116 -7.27 6.11 -11.94
N ASN A 117 -7.22 4.80 -11.74
CA ASN A 117 -8.25 3.86 -12.22
C ASN A 117 -9.33 3.55 -11.17
N GLY A 118 -9.16 4.08 -9.95
CA GLY A 118 -10.07 3.89 -8.82
C GLY A 118 -11.37 4.72 -8.95
N PRO A 119 -12.23 4.68 -7.92
CA PRO A 119 -13.56 5.27 -7.97
C PRO A 119 -13.60 6.80 -8.05
N THR A 120 -12.50 7.49 -7.71
CA THR A 120 -12.42 8.96 -7.76
C THR A 120 -11.49 9.46 -8.87
N LEU A 121 -11.01 8.56 -9.73
CA LEU A 121 -10.15 8.85 -10.88
C LEU A 121 -8.83 9.57 -10.50
N ALA A 122 -8.31 9.27 -9.31
CA ALA A 122 -7.07 9.86 -8.82
C ALA A 122 -6.28 8.87 -7.96
N PHE A 123 -4.96 9.04 -7.92
CA PHE A 123 -4.04 8.17 -7.18
C PHE A 123 -4.35 8.02 -5.68
N LYS A 124 -5.10 8.97 -5.10
CA LYS A 124 -5.52 8.91 -3.68
C LYS A 124 -6.34 7.66 -3.39
N ASP A 125 -7.05 7.11 -4.37
CA ASP A 125 -7.80 5.87 -4.24
C ASP A 125 -6.91 4.70 -3.81
N MET A 126 -5.64 4.66 -4.22
CA MET A 126 -4.71 3.57 -3.88
C MET A 126 -4.52 3.41 -2.37
N ALA A 127 -4.45 4.54 -1.65
CA ALA A 127 -4.29 4.56 -0.19
C ALA A 127 -5.64 4.59 0.53
N MET A 128 -6.58 5.42 0.06
CA MET A 128 -7.84 5.67 0.78
C MET A 128 -8.76 4.45 0.80
N GLN A 129 -8.78 3.63 -0.26
CA GLN A 129 -9.54 2.38 -0.27
C GLN A 129 -9.03 1.40 0.81
N LEU A 130 -7.71 1.25 0.93
CA LEU A 130 -7.10 0.41 1.96
C LEU A 130 -7.34 0.99 3.36
N LEU A 131 -7.16 2.30 3.52
CA LEU A 131 -7.32 2.99 4.79
C LEU A 131 -8.73 2.83 5.34
N GLY A 132 -9.75 2.93 4.49
CA GLY A 132 -11.14 2.69 4.89
C GLY A 132 -11.37 1.27 5.45
N ASN A 133 -10.83 0.24 4.79
CA ASN A 133 -10.90 -1.14 5.26
C ASN A 133 -10.12 -1.36 6.57
N LEU A 134 -8.93 -0.76 6.70
CA LEU A 134 -8.12 -0.84 7.92
C LEU A 134 -8.81 -0.15 9.11
N PHE A 135 -9.43 1.01 8.90
CA PHE A 135 -10.22 1.70 9.93
C PHE A 135 -11.42 0.86 10.37
N GLU A 136 -12.18 0.32 9.42
CA GLU A 136 -13.30 -0.56 9.72
C GLU A 136 -12.86 -1.77 10.56
N TYR A 137 -11.73 -2.38 10.20
CA TYR A 137 -11.15 -3.50 10.94
C TYR A 137 -10.71 -3.12 12.35
N ALA A 138 -9.97 -2.02 12.49
CA ALA A 138 -9.44 -1.57 13.78
C ALA A 138 -10.55 -1.17 14.77
N LEU A 139 -11.65 -0.57 14.29
CA LEU A 139 -12.78 -0.13 15.12
C LEU A 139 -13.74 -1.26 15.53
N LYS A 140 -13.64 -2.44 14.88
CA LYS A 140 -14.44 -3.64 15.20
C LYS A 140 -13.77 -4.54 16.24
N LYS A 141 -12.51 -4.28 16.57
CA LYS A 141 -11.79 -4.91 17.68
C LYS A 141 -11.95 -4.09 18.95
#